data_AF-A0A955NSC8-F1
#
_entry.id   AF-A0A955NSC8-F1
#
_cell.length_a   1.000
_cell.length_b   1.000
_cell.length_c   1.000
_cell.angle_alpha   90.00
_cell.angle_beta   90.00
_cell.angle_gamma   90.00
#
_symmetry.space_group_name_H-M   'P 1'
#
loop_
_entity.id
_entity.type
_entity.pdbx_description
1 polymer ?
#
loop_
_entity_poly.entity_id
_entity_poly.type
_entity_poly.pdbx_seq_one_letter_code
_entity_poly.pdbx_strand_id
1 'polypeptide(L)'
;MQNGNESRVSDRRVDWLCLLFLLAVNTFYYRRILFLGEIPEGNDLQYQYFAWKNFFISSLKEGIFPFWNPYIFSGSPVIHE
;
A
#
# COMPACT_ATOMS: atom_id res chain seq x y z
N MET A 1 45.20 1.96 -18.39
CA MET A 1 45.02 0.88 -17.39
C MET A 1 44.92 1.53 -16.02
N GLN A 2 44.08 0.97 -15.14
CA GLN A 2 43.62 1.48 -13.84
C GLN A 2 42.50 2.54 -13.88
N ASN A 3 41.30 2.10 -13.53
CA ASN A 3 40.65 2.53 -12.29
C ASN A 3 39.58 1.48 -11.96
N GLY A 4 39.97 0.54 -11.11
CA GLY A 4 39.05 -0.48 -10.59
C GLY A 4 37.95 0.21 -9.80
N ASN A 5 36.74 -0.26 -9.99
CA ASN A 5 35.60 0.01 -9.11
C ASN A 5 36.00 -0.34 -7.67
N GLU A 6 36.48 0.64 -6.92
CA GLU A 6 36.44 0.58 -5.47
C GLU A 6 34.96 0.72 -5.08
N SER A 7 34.26 -0.41 -5.03
CA SER A 7 33.05 -0.52 -4.23
C SER A 7 33.47 -0.21 -2.79
N ARG A 8 33.39 1.07 -2.41
CA ARG A 8 33.59 1.54 -1.05
C ARG A 8 32.60 0.79 -0.17
N VAL A 9 33.04 -0.30 0.44
CA VAL A 9 32.27 -1.01 1.45
C VAL A 9 32.10 0.01 2.56
N SER A 10 30.88 0.53 2.68
CA SER A 10 30.51 1.45 3.74
C SER A 10 30.97 0.87 5.08
N ASP A 11 31.57 1.71 5.92
CA ASP A 11 32.05 1.27 7.21
C ASP A 11 30.90 0.63 7.99
N ARG A 12 31.10 -0.60 8.49
CA ARG A 12 30.05 -1.37 9.19
C ARG A 12 29.39 -0.58 10.34
N ARG A 13 30.12 0.35 10.95
CA ARG A 13 29.60 1.26 11.98
C ARG A 13 28.65 2.31 11.41
N VAL A 14 28.96 2.86 10.24
CA VAL A 14 28.11 3.81 9.51
C VAL A 14 26.84 3.11 9.04
N ASP A 15 26.94 1.87 8.54
CA ASP A 15 25.77 1.07 8.17
C ASP A 15 24.82 0.86 9.35
N TRP A 16 25.35 0.50 10.52
CA TRP A 16 24.55 0.35 11.73
C TRP A 16 23.89 1.67 12.17
N LEU A 17 24.58 2.80 12.05
CA LEU A 17 24.00 4.11 12.34
C LEU A 17 22.88 4.46 11.35
N CYS A 18 23.07 4.18 10.06
CA CYS A 18 22.03 4.37 9.04
C CYS A 18 20.81 3.47 9.29
N LEU A 19 21.03 2.20 9.65
CA LEU A 19 19.96 1.27 9.99
C LEU A 19 19.21 1.69 11.25
N LEU A 20 19.92 2.11 12.30
CA LEU A 20 19.30 2.63 13.52
C LEU A 20 18.51 3.91 13.26
N PHE A 21 19.04 4.80 12.43
CA PHE A 21 18.35 6.01 12.04
C PHE A 21 17.07 5.71 11.24
N LEU A 22 17.15 4.83 10.23
CA LEU A 22 15.97 4.40 9.47
C LEU A 22 14.94 3.72 10.36
N LEU A 23 15.37 2.87 11.29
CA LEU A 23 14.50 2.21 12.26
C LEU A 23 13.84 3.24 13.18
N ALA A 24 14.57 4.24 13.66
CA ALA A 24 14.03 5.30 14.50
C ALA A 24 13.00 6.15 13.75
N VAL A 25 13.29 6.56 12.52
CA VAL A 25 12.37 7.33 11.66
C VAL A 25 11.10 6.51 11.36
N ASN A 26 11.25 5.25 10.98
CA ASN A 26 10.14 4.36 10.70
C ASN A 26 9.27 4.14 11.96
N THR A 27 9.88 3.80 13.09
CA THR A 27 9.17 3.63 14.37
C THR A 27 8.44 4.91 14.79
N PHE A 28 9.06 6.08 14.61
CA PHE A 28 8.43 7.35 14.92
C PHE A 28 7.23 7.65 14.02
N TYR A 29 7.35 7.41 12.72
CA TYR A 29 6.27 7.63 11.76
C TYR A 29 5.10 6.68 12.01
N TYR A 30 5.39 5.39 12.20
CA TYR A 30 4.38 4.35 12.43
C TYR A 30 3.98 4.19 13.90
N ARG A 31 4.41 5.09 14.82
CA ARG A 31 4.14 4.97 16.27
C ARG A 31 2.65 4.84 16.59
N ARG A 32 1.79 5.54 15.84
CA ARG A 32 0.32 5.47 16.03
C ARG A 32 -0.23 4.11 15.63
N ILE A 33 0.32 3.51 14.57
CA ILE A 33 -0.09 2.19 14.09
C ILE A 33 0.46 1.10 15.02
N LEU A 34 1.71 1.21 15.45
CA LEU A 34 2.39 0.24 16.31
C LEU A 34 1.87 0.22 17.75
N PHE A 35 1.54 1.39 18.32
CA PHE A 35 1.18 1.49 19.75
C PHE A 35 -0.29 1.82 20.02
N LEU A 36 -0.98 2.52 19.12
CA LEU A 36 -2.39 2.85 19.30
C LEU A 36 -3.33 1.84 18.60
N GLY A 37 -2.78 0.90 17.81
CA GLY A 37 -3.61 -0.02 17.02
C GLY A 37 -4.51 0.70 16.00
N GLU A 38 -4.24 1.99 15.76
CA GLU A 38 -4.93 2.77 14.73
C GLU A 38 -4.54 2.17 13.38
N ILE A 39 -5.51 1.57 12.70
CA ILE A 39 -5.37 1.23 11.29
C ILE A 39 -5.17 2.58 10.59
N PRO A 40 -4.11 2.77 9.76
CA PRO A 40 -3.99 3.99 8.98
C PRO A 40 -5.32 4.19 8.27
N GLU A 41 -6.01 5.31 8.56
CA GLU A 41 -7.37 5.60 8.11
C GLU A 41 -7.54 5.06 6.70
N GLY A 42 -8.35 4.02 6.57
CA GLY A 42 -8.44 3.22 5.36
C GLY A 42 -9.25 3.95 4.30
N ASN A 43 -8.97 5.23 4.08
CA ASN A 43 -9.73 6.11 3.22
C ASN A 43 -9.80 5.49 1.81
N ASP A 44 -8.67 5.35 1.13
CA ASP A 44 -8.71 5.02 -0.29
C ASP A 44 -9.24 3.60 -0.54
N LEU A 45 -8.71 2.59 0.16
CA LEU A 45 -9.12 1.21 -0.05
C LEU A 45 -10.53 0.95 0.49
N GLN A 46 -10.91 1.46 1.66
CA GLN A 46 -12.26 1.20 2.19
C GLN A 46 -13.30 1.92 1.35
N TYR A 47 -13.09 3.19 0.95
CA TYR A 47 -14.04 3.90 0.09
C TYR A 47 -14.14 3.25 -1.30
N GLN A 48 -13.01 2.82 -1.86
CA GLN A 48 -12.97 2.12 -3.14
C GLN A 48 -13.72 0.78 -3.08
N TYR A 49 -13.36 -0.11 -2.17
CA TYR A 49 -14.00 -1.43 -2.05
C TYR A 49 -15.46 -1.33 -1.61
N PHE A 50 -15.81 -0.35 -0.79
CA PHE A 50 -17.20 -0.10 -0.40
C PHE A 50 -18.05 0.30 -1.60
N ALA A 51 -17.59 1.25 -2.41
CA ALA A 51 -18.30 1.67 -3.62
C ALA A 51 -18.51 0.50 -4.59
N TRP A 52 -17.48 -0.33 -4.78
CA TRP A 52 -17.54 -1.50 -5.66
C TRP A 52 -18.54 -2.56 -5.17
N LYS A 53 -18.52 -2.88 -3.87
CA LYS A 53 -19.48 -3.81 -3.27
C LYS A 53 -20.90 -3.28 -3.35
N ASN A 54 -21.10 -1.99 -3.08
CA ASN A 54 -22.41 -1.38 -3.14
C ASN A 54 -22.98 -1.44 -4.57
N PHE A 55 -22.16 -1.14 -5.59
CA PHE A 55 -22.54 -1.27 -7.00
C PHE A 55 -22.92 -2.71 -7.37
N PHE A 56 -22.09 -3.69 -7.01
CA PHE A 56 -22.37 -5.09 -7.31
C PHE A 56 -23.70 -5.55 -6.69
N ILE A 57 -23.93 -5.21 -5.42
CA ILE A 57 -25.16 -5.55 -4.70
C ILE A 57 -26.37 -4.83 -5.32
N SER A 58 -26.26 -3.55 -5.67
CA SER A 58 -27.37 -2.81 -6.28
C SER A 58 -27.72 -3.37 -7.66
N SER A 59 -26.73 -3.68 -8.50
CA SER A 59 -26.96 -4.29 -9.82
C SER A 59 -27.63 -5.66 -9.70
N LEU A 60 -27.18 -6.50 -8.76
CA LEU A 60 -27.81 -7.79 -8.51
C LEU A 60 -29.27 -7.66 -8.04
N LYS A 61 -29.58 -6.66 -7.20
CA LYS A 61 -30.95 -6.37 -6.78
C LYS A 61 -31.85 -5.95 -7.94
N GLU A 62 -31.29 -5.34 -8.97
CA GLU A 62 -31.98 -4.98 -10.21
C GLU A 62 -32.08 -6.15 -11.21
N GLY A 63 -31.54 -7.32 -10.87
CA GLY A 63 -31.50 -8.49 -11.75
C GLY A 63 -30.42 -8.41 -12.83
N ILE A 64 -29.49 -7.46 -12.72
CA ILE A 64 -28.38 -7.26 -13.65
C ILE A 64 -27.13 -7.87 -13.03
N PHE A 65 -26.45 -8.74 -13.76
CA PHE A 65 -25.14 -9.24 -13.36
C PHE A 65 -24.04 -8.33 -13.96
N PRO A 66 -23.37 -7.48 -13.15
CA PRO A 66 -22.38 -6.55 -13.70
C PRO A 66 -21.04 -7.26 -13.92
N PHE A 67 -20.62 -7.37 -15.18
CA PHE A 67 -19.30 -7.90 -15.53
C PHE A 67 -18.19 -6.85 -15.42
N TRP A 68 -18.55 -5.56 -15.42
CA TRP A 68 -17.61 -4.44 -15.48
C TRP A 68 -17.93 -3.39 -14.41
N ASN A 69 -16.93 -2.94 -13.68
CA ASN A 69 -17.04 -1.89 -12.67
C ASN A 69 -16.68 -0.52 -13.27
N PRO A 70 -17.63 0.42 -13.40
CA PRO A 70 -17.37 1.75 -13.98
C PRO A 70 -16.65 2.71 -13.03
N TYR A 71 -16.54 2.38 -11.74
CA TYR A 71 -15.89 3.21 -10.73
C TYR A 71 -14.35 3.12 -10.75
N ILE A 72 -13.79 2.34 -11.67
CA ILE A 72 -12.36 2.23 -11.92
C ILE A 72 -12.06 2.93 -13.24
N PHE A 73 -10.92 3.64 -13.33
CA PHE A 73 -10.53 4.28 -14.58
C PHE A 73 -10.33 3.22 -15.67
N SER A 74 -11.00 3.39 -16.82
CA SER A 74 -11.17 2.36 -17.86
C SER A 74 -11.97 1.10 -17.44
N GLY A 75 -12.37 1.02 -16.17
CA GLY A 75 -13.09 -0.06 -15.52
C GLY A 75 -12.26 -1.33 -15.28
N SER A 76 -12.79 -2.22 -14.43
CA SER A 76 -12.20 -3.53 -14.13
C SER A 76 -13.29 -4.60 -14.10
N PRO A 77 -12.96 -5.87 -14.40
CA PRO A 77 -13.81 -6.99 -14.05
C PRO A 77 -14.20 -6.93 -12.57
N VAL A 78 -15.49 -7.14 -12.26
CA VAL A 78 -15.99 -7.16 -10.87
C VAL A 78 -15.56 -8.43 -10.14
N ILE A 79 -15.25 -9.48 -10.90
CA ILE A 79 -14.79 -10.78 -10.42
C ILE A 79 -13.27 -10.77 -10.44
N HIS A 80 -12.66 -10.97 -9.28
CA HIS A 80 -11.23 -11.27 -9.17
C HIS A 80 -11.12 -12.72 -8.70
N GLU A 81 -10.29 -13.50 -9.41
CA GLU A 81 -10.02 -14.93 -9.14
C GLU A 81 -9.36 -15.16 -7.77
#